data_AF-A0A8J2Y646-F1
#
_entry.id   AF-A0A8J2Y646-F1
#
_cell.length_a   1.000
_cell.length_b   1.000
_cell.length_c   1.000
_cell.angle_alpha   90.00
_cell.angle_beta   90.00
_cell.angle_gamma   90.00
#
_symmetry.space_group_name_H-M   'P 1'
#
loop_
_entity.id
_entity.type
_entity.pdbx_description
1 polymer ?
#
loop_
_entity_poly.entity_id
_entity_poly.type
_entity_poly.pdbx_seq_one_letter_code
_entity_poly.pdbx_strand_id
1 'polypeptide(L)'
;MLFTLGYLAYVSKIPFKRTLLVVAILIGLLLAYYFFFQYGIFNSIRQSDGLLSALLSFRDQLLLEKTLPFIQESWGWVNYLFGGVSDFDLRSQMDIIDVFFFWGILGGAFYLFIFLKLFLPFKMNTTGWLFISFLAFIVLLAGNFFVYSFVALFMVTLKLKLEESMRTPLKQ
;
A
#
# COMPACT_ATOMS: atom_id res chain seq x y z
N MET A 1 6.02 -0.98 12.67
CA MET A 1 6.08 -1.03 14.14
C MET A 1 4.72 -1.37 14.76
N LEU A 2 3.64 -0.61 14.48
CA LEU A 2 2.31 -0.88 15.06
C LEU A 2 1.74 -2.26 14.67
N PHE A 3 1.87 -2.68 13.41
CA PHE A 3 1.45 -4.02 12.97
C PHE A 3 2.23 -5.14 13.67
N THR A 4 3.54 -4.97 13.81
CA THR A 4 4.40 -5.93 14.51
C THR A 4 4.00 -6.04 15.98
N LEU A 5 3.73 -4.92 16.65
CA LEU A 5 3.24 -4.90 18.03
C LEU A 5 1.83 -5.51 18.16
N GLY A 6 0.92 -5.24 17.22
CA GLY A 6 -0.42 -5.83 17.17
C GLY A 6 -0.39 -7.35 16.95
N TYR A 7 0.45 -7.82 16.05
CA TYR A 7 0.65 -9.26 15.81
C TYR A 7 1.29 -9.96 17.03
N LEU A 8 2.32 -9.37 17.62
CA LEU A 8 2.94 -9.90 18.85
C LEU A 8 1.92 -9.97 19.99
N ALA A 9 1.09 -8.94 20.18
CA ALA A 9 0.01 -8.95 21.17
C ALA A 9 -1.03 -10.05 20.88
N TYR A 10 -1.41 -10.25 19.61
CA TYR A 10 -2.35 -11.29 19.19
C TYR A 10 -1.86 -12.70 19.53
N VAL A 11 -0.59 -13.00 19.20
CA VAL A 11 0.05 -14.31 19.39
C VAL A 11 0.47 -14.54 20.85
N SER A 12 0.73 -13.48 21.61
CA SER A 12 1.17 -13.59 23.01
C SER A 12 0.12 -14.27 23.90
N LYS A 13 0.60 -15.04 24.89
CA LYS A 13 -0.23 -15.68 25.94
C LYS A 13 -0.51 -14.73 27.12
N ILE A 14 -0.46 -13.41 26.90
CA ILE A 14 -0.63 -12.42 27.97
C ILE A 14 -2.11 -12.40 28.41
N PRO A 15 -2.41 -12.48 29.73
CA PRO A 15 -3.78 -12.59 30.24
C PRO A 15 -4.67 -11.37 29.93
N PHE A 16 -4.09 -10.21 29.59
CA PHE A 16 -4.80 -8.96 29.28
C PHE A 16 -4.61 -8.45 27.85
N LYS A 17 -4.28 -9.33 26.89
CA LYS A 17 -3.96 -8.92 25.52
C LYS A 17 -5.03 -8.10 24.81
N ARG A 18 -6.32 -8.35 25.09
CA ARG A 18 -7.44 -7.58 24.51
C ARG A 18 -7.43 -6.14 25.01
N THR A 19 -7.27 -5.95 26.32
CA THR A 19 -7.15 -4.62 26.93
C THR A 19 -5.94 -3.88 26.37
N LEU A 20 -4.79 -4.56 26.25
CA LEU A 20 -3.58 -3.95 25.70
C LEU A 20 -3.75 -3.53 24.23
N LEU A 21 -4.44 -4.33 23.42
CA LEU A 21 -4.77 -3.98 22.04
C LEU A 21 -5.69 -2.76 21.97
N VAL A 22 -6.74 -2.70 22.79
CA VAL A 22 -7.64 -1.54 22.85
C VAL A 22 -6.88 -0.28 23.27
N VAL A 23 -6.05 -0.37 24.30
CA VAL A 23 -5.22 0.76 24.75
C VAL A 23 -4.27 1.22 23.64
N ALA A 24 -3.62 0.28 22.94
CA ALA A 24 -2.74 0.62 21.82
C ALA A 24 -3.49 1.31 20.67
N ILE A 25 -4.71 0.87 20.35
CA ILE A 25 -5.57 1.50 19.34
C ILE A 25 -5.94 2.93 19.78
N LEU A 26 -6.37 3.10 21.04
CA LEU A 26 -6.73 4.43 21.57
C LEU A 26 -5.55 5.40 21.54
N ILE A 27 -4.35 4.94 21.94
CA ILE A 27 -3.12 5.72 21.85
C ILE A 27 -2.83 6.06 20.38
N GLY A 28 -2.96 5.09 19.47
CA GLY A 28 -2.78 5.31 18.03
C GLY A 28 -3.73 6.37 17.47
N LEU A 29 -5.01 6.33 17.86
CA LEU A 29 -6.02 7.32 17.47
C LEU A 29 -5.72 8.70 18.04
N LEU A 30 -5.28 8.78 19.30
CA LEU A 30 -4.93 10.04 19.95
C LEU A 30 -3.69 10.67 19.30
N LEU A 31 -2.67 9.86 18.98
CA LEU A 31 -1.51 10.31 18.23
C LEU A 31 -1.90 10.77 16.83
N ALA A 32 -2.71 9.99 16.11
CA ALA A 32 -3.20 10.39 14.79
C ALA A 32 -3.98 11.72 14.86
N TYR A 33 -4.87 11.88 15.84
CA TYR A 33 -5.56 13.14 16.06
C TYR A 33 -4.58 14.29 16.31
N TYR A 34 -3.60 14.10 17.20
CA TYR A 34 -2.60 15.12 17.48
C TYR A 34 -1.80 15.52 16.22
N PHE A 35 -1.33 14.55 15.43
CA PHE A 35 -0.56 14.82 14.21
C PHE A 35 -1.39 15.45 13.08
N PHE A 36 -2.63 15.01 12.86
CA PHE A 36 -3.45 15.53 11.77
C PHE A 36 -4.22 16.82 12.13
N PHE A 37 -4.50 17.06 13.42
CA PHE A 37 -5.39 18.16 13.82
C PHE A 37 -4.74 19.20 14.73
N GLN A 38 -3.62 18.89 15.40
CA GLN A 38 -3.01 19.82 16.38
C GLN A 38 -1.63 20.29 15.93
N TYR A 39 -0.76 19.40 15.43
CA TYR A 39 0.66 19.71 15.29
C TYR A 39 1.30 19.24 13.99
N GLY A 40 2.20 20.06 13.45
CA GLY A 40 3.10 19.69 12.36
C GLY A 40 2.52 19.86 10.95
N ILE A 41 3.30 19.43 9.96
CA ILE A 41 3.02 19.67 8.54
C ILE A 41 1.67 19.08 8.09
N PHE A 42 1.27 17.93 8.63
CA PHE A 42 -0.01 17.30 8.30
C PHE A 42 -1.22 18.11 8.76
N ASN A 43 -1.13 18.82 9.90
CA ASN A 43 -2.18 19.74 10.30
C ASN A 43 -2.25 20.95 9.36
N SER A 44 -1.11 21.51 8.97
CA SER A 44 -1.06 22.61 8.00
C SER A 44 -1.70 22.21 6.67
N ILE A 45 -1.29 21.07 6.10
CA ILE A 45 -1.85 20.53 4.85
C ILE A 45 -3.35 20.26 5.00
N ARG A 46 -3.79 19.69 6.13
CA ARG A 46 -5.21 19.46 6.38
C ARG A 46 -6.01 20.76 6.40
N GLN A 47 -5.45 21.85 6.93
CA GLN A 47 -6.12 23.15 6.98
C GLN A 47 -6.19 23.83 5.61
N SER A 48 -5.14 23.73 4.79
CA SER A 48 -5.10 24.34 3.45
C SER A 48 -5.82 23.52 2.39
N ASP A 49 -5.58 22.21 2.36
CA ASP A 49 -5.93 21.34 1.22
C ASP A 49 -6.89 20.21 1.61
N GLY A 50 -7.06 19.97 2.91
CA GLY A 50 -8.01 18.99 3.45
C GLY A 50 -7.36 17.71 3.95
N LEU A 51 -8.16 16.90 4.65
CA LEU A 51 -7.67 15.67 5.31
C LEU A 51 -7.16 14.63 4.31
N LEU A 52 -7.76 14.56 3.11
CA LEU A 52 -7.34 13.61 2.09
C LEU A 52 -5.93 13.92 1.60
N SER A 53 -5.64 15.19 1.29
CA SER A 53 -4.30 15.62 0.86
C SER A 53 -3.27 15.45 1.95
N ALA A 54 -3.64 15.65 3.23
CA ALA A 54 -2.76 15.34 4.35
C ALA A 54 -2.45 13.82 4.43
N LEU A 55 -3.46 12.96 4.31
CA LEU A 55 -3.31 11.50 4.38
C LEU A 55 -2.50 10.95 3.20
N LEU A 56 -2.79 11.44 1.99
CA LEU A 56 -2.15 11.01 0.75
C LEU A 56 -0.90 11.80 0.41
N SER A 57 -0.49 12.77 1.24
CA SER A 57 0.66 13.64 1.00
C SER A 57 0.64 14.28 -0.39
N PHE A 58 -0.48 14.93 -0.73
CA PHE A 58 -0.74 15.62 -2.01
C PHE A 58 -0.87 14.73 -3.26
N ARG A 59 -0.85 13.40 -3.14
CA ARG A 59 -1.02 12.50 -4.32
C ARG A 59 -2.38 12.62 -4.99
N ASP A 60 -3.42 12.95 -4.22
CA ASP A 60 -4.74 13.31 -4.73
C ASP A 60 -4.69 14.57 -5.61
N GLN A 61 -3.91 15.58 -5.23
CA GLN A 61 -3.71 16.77 -6.05
C GLN A 61 -2.92 16.43 -7.31
N LEU A 62 -1.82 15.65 -7.22
CA LEU A 62 -1.08 15.19 -8.39
C LEU A 62 -1.98 14.42 -9.38
N LEU A 63 -2.88 13.60 -8.87
CA LEU A 63 -3.87 12.90 -9.69
C LEU A 63 -4.78 13.87 -10.44
N LEU A 64 -5.36 14.84 -9.72
CA LEU A 64 -6.35 15.78 -10.26
C LEU A 64 -5.75 16.87 -11.15
N GLU A 65 -4.55 17.32 -10.85
CA GLU A 65 -3.92 18.49 -11.49
C GLU A 65 -2.94 18.10 -12.59
N LYS A 66 -2.40 16.87 -12.58
CA LYS A 66 -1.43 16.41 -13.58
C LYS A 66 -1.91 15.20 -14.36
N THR A 67 -2.16 14.09 -13.67
CA THR A 67 -2.39 12.80 -14.33
C THR A 67 -3.70 12.79 -15.11
N LEU A 68 -4.81 13.19 -14.48
CA LEU A 68 -6.12 13.18 -15.13
C LEU A 68 -6.23 14.20 -16.28
N PRO A 69 -5.78 15.45 -16.15
CA PRO A 69 -5.76 16.40 -17.27
C PRO A 69 -4.96 15.87 -18.46
N PHE A 70 -3.78 15.29 -18.22
CA PHE A 70 -2.99 14.69 -19.30
C PHE A 70 -3.73 13.55 -20.00
N ILE A 71 -4.39 12.67 -19.26
CA ILE A 71 -5.23 11.60 -19.84
C ILE A 71 -6.33 12.22 -20.71
N GLN A 72 -7.03 13.23 -20.20
CA GLN A 72 -8.16 13.84 -20.91
C GLN A 72 -7.73 14.55 -22.21
N GLU A 73 -6.57 15.21 -22.19
CA GLU A 73 -6.09 16.02 -23.31
C GLU A 73 -5.28 15.22 -24.33
N SER A 74 -4.52 14.21 -23.88
CA SER A 74 -3.52 13.54 -24.73
C SER A 74 -3.83 12.09 -25.06
N TRP A 75 -4.74 11.41 -24.35
CA TRP A 75 -5.00 9.99 -24.62
C TRP A 75 -6.02 9.76 -25.72
N GLY A 76 -5.63 9.00 -26.74
CA GLY A 76 -6.54 8.31 -27.63
C GLY A 76 -6.99 6.96 -27.08
N TRP A 77 -7.95 6.31 -27.75
CA TRP A 77 -8.48 5.00 -27.33
C TRP A 77 -7.38 3.91 -27.20
N VAL A 78 -6.31 3.99 -27.98
CA VAL A 78 -5.17 3.06 -27.91
C VAL A 78 -4.43 3.22 -26.57
N ASN A 79 -4.29 4.45 -26.07
CA ASN A 79 -3.63 4.72 -24.80
C ASN A 79 -4.42 4.14 -23.62
N TYR A 80 -5.75 4.14 -23.67
CA TYR A 80 -6.54 3.47 -22.65
C TYR A 80 -6.26 1.95 -22.57
N LEU A 81 -5.92 1.31 -23.69
CA LEU A 81 -5.61 -0.12 -23.72
C LEU A 81 -4.16 -0.43 -23.32
N PHE A 82 -3.21 0.35 -23.83
CA PHE A 82 -1.77 0.04 -23.75
C PHE A 82 -0.93 1.08 -23.00
N GLY A 83 -1.51 2.19 -22.57
CA GLY A 83 -0.83 3.29 -21.91
C GLY A 83 0.00 4.10 -22.89
N GLY A 84 1.26 4.37 -22.53
CA GLY A 84 2.21 5.06 -23.42
C GLY A 84 2.72 6.40 -22.88
N VAL A 85 2.70 6.59 -21.57
CA VAL A 85 3.37 7.73 -20.93
C VAL A 85 4.80 7.33 -20.58
N SER A 86 5.76 8.19 -20.91
CA SER A 86 7.18 8.01 -20.54
C SER A 86 7.67 9.02 -19.51
N ASP A 87 6.91 10.11 -19.30
CA ASP A 87 7.24 11.16 -18.36
C ASP A 87 6.75 10.81 -16.94
N PHE A 88 7.69 10.70 -16.01
CA PHE A 88 7.44 10.38 -14.61
C PHE A 88 6.91 11.58 -13.81
N ASP A 89 7.00 12.81 -14.32
CA ASP A 89 6.52 14.00 -13.60
C ASP A 89 5.01 14.20 -13.72
N LEU A 90 4.37 13.49 -14.66
CA LEU A 90 2.92 13.48 -14.88
C LEU A 90 2.15 12.49 -14.00
N ARG A 91 2.87 11.65 -13.24
CA ARG A 91 2.26 10.58 -12.45
C ARG A 91 1.60 11.11 -11.17
N SER A 92 0.59 10.37 -10.72
CA SER A 92 -0.13 10.68 -9.48
C SER A 92 0.67 10.26 -8.25
N GLN A 93 1.67 9.40 -8.45
CA GLN A 93 2.41 8.69 -7.40
C GLN A 93 1.53 7.74 -6.57
N MET A 94 0.34 7.41 -7.09
CA MET A 94 -0.54 6.37 -6.57
C MET A 94 -0.34 5.11 -7.40
N ASP A 95 0.43 4.16 -6.86
CA ASP A 95 0.95 2.99 -7.61
C ASP A 95 -0.06 2.27 -8.49
N ILE A 96 -1.25 2.01 -7.96
CA ILE A 96 -2.28 1.28 -8.72
C ILE A 96 -2.70 2.10 -9.94
N ILE A 97 -2.92 3.40 -9.75
CA ILE A 97 -3.29 4.31 -10.84
C ILE A 97 -2.13 4.44 -11.82
N ASP A 98 -0.92 4.62 -11.32
CA ASP A 98 0.28 4.79 -12.14
C ASP A 98 0.55 3.54 -12.99
N VAL A 99 0.31 2.32 -12.50
CA VAL A 99 0.41 1.09 -13.32
C VAL A 99 -0.50 1.17 -14.54
N PHE A 100 -1.75 1.60 -14.39
CA PHE A 100 -2.65 1.78 -15.54
C PHE A 100 -2.30 3.01 -16.38
N PHE A 101 -1.73 4.05 -15.77
CA PHE A 101 -1.24 5.23 -16.48
C PHE A 101 -0.10 4.89 -17.45
N PHE A 102 0.86 4.06 -17.02
CA PHE A 102 1.99 3.65 -17.86
C PHE A 102 1.61 2.57 -18.88
N TRP A 103 0.80 1.57 -18.48
CA TRP A 103 0.61 0.34 -19.25
C TRP A 103 -0.80 0.14 -19.82
N GLY A 104 -1.72 1.08 -19.57
CA GLY A 104 -3.12 0.97 -19.94
C GLY A 104 -3.85 -0.17 -19.22
N ILE A 105 -5.11 -0.39 -19.57
CA ILE A 105 -5.95 -1.41 -18.93
C ILE A 105 -5.42 -2.82 -19.18
N LEU A 106 -5.00 -3.13 -20.42
CA LEU A 106 -4.53 -4.49 -20.76
C LEU A 106 -3.16 -4.77 -20.13
N GLY A 107 -2.21 -3.84 -20.29
CA GLY A 107 -0.88 -4.00 -19.71
C GLY A 107 -0.90 -3.96 -18.19
N GLY A 108 -1.68 -3.06 -17.59
CA GLY A 108 -1.84 -2.96 -16.14
C GLY A 108 -2.50 -4.21 -15.54
N ALA A 109 -3.58 -4.70 -16.13
CA ALA A 109 -4.22 -5.94 -15.68
C ALA A 109 -3.30 -7.16 -15.84
N PHE A 110 -2.58 -7.25 -16.95
CA PHE A 110 -1.60 -8.32 -17.17
C PHE A 110 -0.46 -8.25 -16.14
N TYR A 111 0.09 -7.07 -15.88
CA TYR A 111 1.11 -6.85 -14.86
C TYR A 111 0.63 -7.30 -13.48
N LEU A 112 -0.55 -6.83 -13.05
CA LEU A 112 -1.11 -7.21 -11.74
C LEU A 112 -1.41 -8.72 -11.67
N PHE A 113 -1.90 -9.32 -12.75
CA PHE A 113 -2.12 -10.77 -12.81
C PHE A 113 -0.81 -11.55 -12.62
N ILE A 114 0.23 -11.19 -13.36
CA ILE A 114 1.55 -11.82 -13.24
C ILE A 114 2.12 -11.60 -11.83
N PHE A 115 2.02 -10.38 -11.30
CA PHE A 115 2.47 -10.04 -9.95
C PHE A 115 1.78 -10.93 -8.91
N LEU A 116 0.44 -10.98 -8.89
CA LEU A 116 -0.31 -11.79 -7.93
C LEU A 116 0.01 -13.28 -8.08
N LYS A 117 0.11 -13.78 -9.31
CA LYS A 117 0.43 -15.19 -9.59
C LYS A 117 1.83 -15.58 -9.12
N LEU A 118 2.82 -14.71 -9.31
CA LEU A 118 4.21 -14.99 -8.96
C LEU A 118 4.49 -14.80 -7.47
N PHE A 119 3.95 -13.75 -6.87
CA PHE A 119 4.28 -13.34 -5.50
C PHE A 119 3.31 -13.85 -4.44
N LEU A 120 2.06 -14.17 -4.80
CA LEU A 120 1.04 -14.67 -3.87
C LEU A 120 0.50 -16.09 -4.16
N PRO A 121 1.32 -17.10 -4.56
CA PRO A 121 0.80 -18.44 -4.90
C PRO A 121 0.44 -19.34 -3.69
N PHE A 122 0.42 -18.83 -2.47
CA PHE A 122 0.32 -19.67 -1.25
C PHE A 122 -1.12 -19.84 -0.77
N LYS A 123 -1.43 -21.01 -0.19
CA LYS A 123 -2.64 -21.15 0.65
C LYS A 123 -2.46 -20.33 1.92
N MET A 124 -3.07 -19.14 1.95
CA MET A 124 -2.94 -18.23 3.09
C MET A 124 -3.88 -18.63 4.23
N ASN A 125 -3.29 -18.82 5.41
CA ASN A 125 -4.04 -18.84 6.67
C ASN A 125 -4.49 -17.41 7.03
N THR A 126 -5.29 -17.27 8.09
CA THR A 126 -5.80 -15.96 8.56
C THR A 126 -4.68 -14.94 8.78
N THR A 127 -3.52 -15.38 9.30
CA THR A 127 -2.34 -14.53 9.51
C THR A 127 -1.77 -14.00 8.20
N GLY A 128 -1.67 -14.85 7.18
CA GLY A 128 -1.22 -14.47 5.84
C GLY A 128 -2.15 -13.42 5.21
N TRP A 129 -3.47 -13.63 5.30
CA TRP A 129 -4.45 -12.65 4.82
C TRP A 129 -4.32 -11.30 5.54
N LEU A 130 -4.21 -11.30 6.86
CA LEU A 130 -4.03 -10.08 7.64
C LEU A 130 -2.75 -9.32 7.22
N PHE A 131 -1.65 -10.04 7.01
CA PHE A 131 -0.40 -9.45 6.55
C PHE A 131 -0.52 -8.82 5.15
N ILE A 132 -1.12 -9.53 4.20
CA ILE A 132 -1.27 -9.01 2.83
C ILE A 132 -2.23 -7.83 2.76
N SER A 133 -3.36 -7.88 3.48
CA SER A 133 -4.26 -6.74 3.55
C SER A 133 -3.59 -5.51 4.15
N PHE A 134 -2.76 -5.71 5.18
CA PHE A 134 -1.98 -4.61 5.76
C PHE A 134 -0.91 -4.08 4.81
N LEU A 135 -0.22 -4.97 4.09
CA LEU A 135 0.75 -4.58 3.06
C LEU A 135 0.06 -3.77 1.97
N ALA A 136 -1.07 -4.25 1.44
CA ALA A 136 -1.87 -3.53 0.44
C ALA A 136 -2.29 -2.15 0.95
N PHE A 137 -2.71 -2.04 2.21
CA PHE A 137 -3.02 -0.75 2.83
C PHE A 137 -1.81 0.20 2.88
N ILE A 138 -0.63 -0.31 3.25
CA ILE A 138 0.61 0.51 3.21
C ILE A 138 0.91 0.94 1.78
N VAL A 139 0.81 0.04 0.80
CA VAL A 139 1.08 0.35 -0.61
C VAL A 139 0.19 1.47 -1.12
N LEU A 140 -1.10 1.42 -0.79
CA LEU A 140 -2.06 2.47 -1.16
C LEU A 140 -1.67 3.86 -0.61
N LEU A 141 -1.02 3.92 0.55
CA LEU A 141 -0.66 5.19 1.20
C LEU A 141 0.77 5.65 0.92
N ALA A 142 1.72 4.72 0.83
CA ALA A 142 3.15 5.00 0.67
C ALA A 142 3.51 5.35 -0.78
N GLY A 143 2.79 4.79 -1.75
CA GLY A 143 3.14 4.89 -3.17
C GLY A 143 4.51 4.27 -3.51
N ASN A 144 4.83 4.23 -4.79
CA ASN A 144 6.06 3.70 -5.37
C ASN A 144 6.40 2.21 -5.10
N PHE A 145 5.47 1.40 -4.57
CA PHE A 145 5.64 -0.04 -4.36
C PHE A 145 6.00 -0.79 -5.64
N PHE A 146 5.35 -0.47 -6.76
CA PHE A 146 5.64 -1.11 -8.06
C PHE A 146 6.79 -0.43 -8.81
N VAL A 147 7.21 0.76 -8.36
CA VAL A 147 8.30 1.53 -8.97
C VAL A 147 9.66 1.04 -8.47
N TYR A 148 9.79 0.74 -7.18
CA TYR A 148 11.07 0.34 -6.60
C TYR A 148 11.32 -1.17 -6.71
N SER A 149 12.31 -1.56 -7.52
CA SER A 149 12.70 -2.97 -7.71
C SER A 149 13.13 -3.67 -6.42
N PHE A 150 13.64 -2.93 -5.42
CA PHE A 150 14.00 -3.49 -4.10
C PHE A 150 12.80 -4.08 -3.36
N VAL A 151 11.60 -3.54 -3.57
CA VAL A 151 10.39 -4.07 -2.94
C VAL A 151 10.07 -5.45 -3.48
N ALA A 152 10.23 -5.66 -4.79
CA ALA A 152 10.09 -6.98 -5.41
C ALA A 152 11.08 -7.99 -4.84
N LEU A 153 12.34 -7.59 -4.58
CA LEU A 153 13.33 -8.47 -3.94
C LEU A 153 12.88 -8.91 -2.54
N PHE A 154 12.41 -7.98 -1.70
CA PHE A 154 11.88 -8.33 -0.38
C PHE A 154 10.67 -9.27 -0.46
N MET A 155 9.80 -9.07 -1.45
CA MET A 155 8.66 -9.94 -1.69
C MET A 155 9.09 -11.36 -2.11
N VAL A 156 10.13 -11.51 -2.93
CA VAL A 156 10.71 -12.83 -3.26
C VAL A 156 11.27 -13.49 -1.99
N THR A 157 12.03 -12.77 -1.19
CA THR A 157 12.60 -13.32 0.05
C THR A 157 11.51 -13.77 1.02
N LEU A 158 10.47 -12.95 1.20
CA LEU A 158 9.30 -13.29 2.02
C LEU A 158 8.61 -14.55 1.50
N LYS A 159 8.35 -14.61 0.18
CA LYS A 159 7.78 -15.78 -0.49
C LYS A 159 8.58 -17.04 -0.18
N LEU A 160 9.89 -17.03 -0.43
CA LEU A 160 10.75 -18.19 -0.21
C LEU A 160 10.71 -18.66 1.24
N LYS A 161 10.69 -17.71 2.19
CA LYS A 161 10.64 -18.05 3.61
C LYS A 161 9.29 -18.66 4.02
N LEU A 162 8.18 -18.15 3.48
CA LEU A 162 6.85 -18.71 3.72
C LEU A 162 6.74 -20.12 3.14
N GLU A 163 7.24 -20.34 1.92
CA GLU A 163 7.27 -21.67 1.31
C GLU A 163 8.12 -22.67 2.11
N GLU A 164 9.29 -22.27 2.61
CA GLU A 164 10.12 -23.08 3.50
C GLU A 164 9.37 -23.47 4.78
N SER A 165 8.68 -22.51 5.42
CA SER A 165 7.90 -22.77 6.63
C SER A 165 6.74 -23.76 6.42
N MET A 166 6.17 -23.80 5.21
CA MET A 166 5.11 -24.75 4.86
C MET A 166 5.64 -26.14 4.51
N ARG A 167 6.90 -26.25 4.07
CA ARG A 167 7.54 -27.55 3.73
C ARG A 167 8.10 -28.27 4.94
N THR A 168 8.47 -27.53 5.98
CA THR A 168 9.01 -28.12 7.22
C THR A 168 7.88 -28.25 8.24
N PRO A 169 7.30 -29.45 8.48
CA PRO A 169 6.34 -29.61 9.56
C PRO A 169 7.05 -29.28 10.88
N LEU A 170 6.46 -28.37 11.66
CA LEU A 170 6.89 -28.06 13.02
C LEU A 170 7.00 -29.39 13.77
N LYS A 171 8.23 -29.81 14.09
CA LYS A 171 8.45 -30.85 15.09
C LYS A 171 7.88 -30.28 16.40
N GLN A 172 6.76 -30.88 16.83
CA GLN A 172 6.15 -30.64 18.13
C GLN A 172 7.10 -31.02 19.26
#